data_AF-A0A9D6HW73-F1
#
_entry.id   AF-A0A9D6HW73-F1
#
_cell.length_a   1.000
_cell.length_b   1.000
_cell.length_c   1.000
_cell.angle_alpha   90.00
_cell.angle_beta   90.00
_cell.angle_gamma   90.00
#
_symmetry.space_group_name_H-M   'P 1'
#
loop_
_entity.id
_entity.type
_entity.pdbx_description
1 polymer ?
#
loop_
_entity_poly.entity_id
_entity_poly.type
_entity_poly.pdbx_seq_one_letter_code
_entity_poly.pdbx_strand_id
1 'polypeptide(L)' 'EISSKIPLGRLARPEEIAEVAAFLCQEEASYVTGTSIDVCGGLL' A
#
# COMPACT_ATOMS: atom_id res chain seq x y z
N GLU A 1 -13.06 -10.03 12.73
CA GLU A 1 -12.91 -8.81 13.55
C GLU A 1 -11.82 -7.85 13.06
N ILE A 2 -10.68 -8.32 12.51
CA ILE A 2 -9.62 -7.44 11.96
C ILE A 2 -10.14 -6.50 10.86
N SER A 3 -11.00 -6.99 9.96
CA SER A 3 -11.57 -6.17 8.87
C SER A 3 -12.36 -4.95 9.35
N SER A 4 -12.91 -4.96 10.57
CA SER A 4 -13.65 -3.82 11.12
C SER A 4 -12.76 -2.64 11.51
N LYS A 5 -11.47 -2.91 11.74
CA LYS A 5 -10.48 -1.88 12.03
C LYS A 5 -9.88 -1.28 10.76
N ILE A 6 -10.04 -1.94 9.63
CA ILE A 6 -9.58 -1.46 8.32
C ILE A 6 -10.67 -0.55 7.76
N PRO A 7 -10.40 0.73 7.47
CA PRO A 7 -11.39 1.63 6.87
C PRO A 7 -11.99 1.12 5.55
N LEU A 8 -11.19 0.43 4.73
CA LEU A 8 -11.68 -0.23 3.52
C LEU A 8 -12.52 -1.49 3.79
N GLY A 9 -12.67 -1.91 5.05
CA GLY A 9 -13.53 -3.02 5.47
C GLY A 9 -13.04 -4.41 5.06
N ARG A 10 -11.82 -4.52 4.51
CA ARG A 10 -11.25 -5.78 4.01
C ARG A 10 -9.74 -5.78 4.07
N LEU A 11 -9.15 -6.97 4.03
CA LEU A 11 -7.72 -7.13 3.82
C LEU A 11 -7.34 -6.76 2.38
N ALA A 12 -6.11 -6.27 2.23
CA ALA A 12 -5.50 -6.08 0.92
C ALA A 12 -5.27 -7.44 0.26
N ARG A 13 -5.47 -7.51 -1.05
CA ARG A 13 -5.03 -8.64 -1.87
C ARG A 13 -3.53 -8.49 -2.17
N PRO A 14 -2.78 -9.59 -2.39
CA PRO A 14 -1.36 -9.52 -2.72
C PRO A 14 -1.05 -8.60 -3.92
N GLU A 15 -1.94 -8.55 -4.90
CA GLU A 15 -1.79 -7.74 -6.11
C GLU A 15 -1.78 -6.24 -5.79
N GLU A 16 -2.57 -5.79 -4.80
CA GLU A 16 -2.63 -4.38 -4.42
C GLU A 16 -1.31 -3.90 -3.80
N ILE A 17 -0.60 -4.79 -3.10
CA ILE A 17 0.73 -4.50 -2.56
C ILE A 17 1.76 -4.51 -3.71
N ALA A 18 1.65 -5.49 -4.61
CA ALA A 18 2.55 -5.62 -5.75
C ALA A 18 2.44 -4.44 -6.73
N GLU A 19 1.24 -3.90 -6.95
CA GLU A 19 1.01 -2.73 -7.80
C GLU A 19 1.70 -1.49 -7.25
N VAL A 20 1.65 -1.25 -5.93
CA VAL A 20 2.37 -0.14 -5.29
C VAL A 20 3.88 -0.35 -5.37
N ALA A 21 4.37 -1.56 -5.12
CA ALA A 21 5.78 -1.88 -5.27
C ALA A 21 6.26 -1.68 -6.72
N ALA A 22 5.46 -2.09 -7.70
CA ALA A 22 5.75 -1.90 -9.12
C ALA A 22 5.79 -0.41 -9.49
N PHE A 23 4.86 0.40 -8.99
CA PHE A 23 4.85 1.86 -9.16
C PHE A 23 6.16 2.49 -8.63
N LEU A 24 6.64 2.07 -7.47
CA LEU A 24 7.89 2.58 -6.90
C LEU A 24 9.14 2.26 -7.72
N CYS A 25 9.06 1.29 -8.63
CA CYS A 25 10.14 0.97 -9.57
C CYS A 25 10.06 1.77 -10.89
N GLN A 26 9.04 2.61 -11.08
CA GLN A 26 8.89 3.41 -12.29
C GLN A 26 9.63 4.75 -12.21
N GLU A 27 9.87 5.38 -13.36
CA GLU A 27 10.58 6.66 -13.48
C GLU A 27 9.83 7.79 -12.76
N GLU A 28 8.49 7.73 -12.72
CA GLU A 28 7.62 8.68 -12.04
C GLU A 28 7.87 8.71 -10.53
N ALA A 29 8.39 7.62 -9.94
CA ALA A 29 8.75 7.52 -8.53
C ALA A 29 10.21 7.88 -8.24
N SER A 30 10.98 8.37 -9.22
CA SER A 30 12.44 8.63 -9.10
C SER A 30 12.86 9.54 -7.95
N TYR A 31 11.97 10.39 -7.44
CA TYR A 31 12.25 11.29 -6.31
C TYR A 31 11.76 10.78 -4.95
N VAL A 32 11.13 9.59 -4.92
CA VAL A 32 10.63 8.97 -3.68
C VAL A 32 11.75 8.14 -3.06
N THR A 33 12.29 8.60 -1.94
CA THR A 33 13.36 7.90 -1.21
C THR A 33 13.28 8.17 0.29
N GLY A 34 13.80 7.24 1.11
CA GLY A 34 13.91 7.40 2.57
C GLY A 34 12.58 7.44 3.32
N THR A 35 11.50 6.94 2.71
CA THR A 35 10.15 6.95 3.29
C THR A 35 9.52 5.57 3.30
N SER A 36 8.55 5.37 4.19
CA SER A 36 7.68 4.19 4.24
C SER A 36 6.34 4.52 3.59
N ILE A 37 5.75 3.55 2.88
CA ILE A 37 4.42 3.67 2.28
C ILE A 37 3.56 2.54 2.80
N ASP A 38 2.56 2.87 3.60
CA ASP A 38 1.67 1.90 4.22
C ASP A 38 0.51 1.53 3.28
N VAL A 39 0.53 0.30 2.75
CA VAL A 39 -0.52 -0.26 1.88
C VAL A 39 -1.49 -1.11 2.71
N CYS A 40 -2.18 -0.46 3.64
CA CYS A 40 -2.94 -1.12 4.70
C CYS A 40 -4.47 -0.89 4.63
N GLY A 41 -4.97 -0.25 3.57
CA GLY A 41 -6.38 0.09 3.45
C GLY A 41 -6.88 1.08 4.51
N GLY A 42 -5.97 1.90 5.05
CA GLY A 42 -6.23 2.92 6.09
C GLY A 42 -6.06 2.42 7.53
N LEU A 43 -5.60 1.19 7.74
CA LEU A 43 -5.27 0.67 9.06
C LEU A 43 -3.84 1.05 9.44
N LEU A 44 -3.67 1.98 10.38
CA LEU A 44 -2.38 2.34 10.98
C LEU A 44 -2.33 1.89 12.45
#